data_AF-A0A834CQP7-F1
#
_entry.id   AF-A0A834CQP7-F1
#
_cell.length_a   1.000
_cell.length_b   1.000
_cell.length_c   1.000
_cell.angle_alpha   90.00
_cell.angle_beta   90.00
_cell.angle_gamma   90.00
#
_symmetry.space_group_name_H-M   'P 1'
#
loop_
_entity.id
_entity.type
_entity.pdbx_description
1 polymer ?
#
loop_
_entity_poly.entity_id
_entity_poly.type
_entity_poly.pdbx_seq_one_letter_code
_entity_poly.pdbx_strand_id
1 'polypeptide(L)'
;MLKPNEDVERVRRCHQNDLENIIPFVFISLLYTLTAPPLSTALIHFRIFTVSRFCHTISYILALPQPSRGLSYVAGVGATVSMGVQVLLKVLVL
;
A
#
# COMPACT_ATOMS: atom_id res chain seq x y z
N MET A 1 33.66 13.30 -7.09
CA MET A 1 32.42 12.60 -6.69
C MET A 1 31.53 13.59 -5.96
N LEU A 2 30.31 13.84 -6.44
CA LEU A 2 29.34 14.70 -5.76
C LEU A 2 28.81 13.97 -4.52
N LYS A 3 28.75 14.63 -3.37
CA LYS A 3 28.12 14.07 -2.17
C LYS A 3 26.62 13.89 -2.43
N PRO A 4 26.03 12.72 -2.15
CA PRO A 4 24.58 12.55 -2.19
C PRO A 4 23.92 13.51 -1.20
N ASN A 5 22.85 14.18 -1.62
CA ASN A 5 22.01 14.95 -0.72
C ASN A 5 21.03 13.99 -0.04
N GLU A 6 21.09 13.90 1.29
CA GLU A 6 20.27 12.98 2.09
C GLU A 6 18.76 13.19 1.90
N ASP A 7 18.32 14.42 1.64
CA ASP A 7 16.90 14.74 1.42
C ASP A 7 16.42 14.20 0.06
N VAL A 8 17.26 14.27 -0.96
CA VAL A 8 16.96 13.70 -2.29
C VAL A 8 16.86 12.18 -2.19
N GLU A 9 17.78 11.54 -1.46
CA GLU A 9 17.71 10.09 -1.24
C GLU A 9 16.49 9.68 -0.41
N ARG A 10 16.07 10.52 0.55
CA ARG A 10 14.86 10.31 1.32
C ARG A 10 13.63 10.30 0.40
N VAL A 11 13.47 11.31 -0.45
CA VAL A 11 12.36 11.34 -1.41
C VAL A 11 12.42 10.16 -2.37
N ARG A 12 13.62 9.80 -2.87
CA ARG A 12 13.81 8.62 -3.73
C ARG A 12 13.33 7.33 -3.07
N ARG A 13 13.71 7.08 -1.81
CA ARG A 13 13.28 5.90 -1.05
C ARG A 13 11.76 5.92 -0.78
N CYS A 14 11.18 7.09 -0.54
CA CYS A 14 9.73 7.24 -0.38
C CYS A 14 8.99 6.83 -1.67
N HIS A 15 9.43 7.34 -2.83
CA HIS A 15 8.85 6.97 -4.13
C HIS A 15 9.06 5.50 -4.46
N GLN A 16 10.25 4.96 -4.18
CA GLN A 16 10.53 3.55 -4.41
C GLN A 16 9.58 2.65 -3.60
N ASN A 17 9.39 2.93 -2.31
CA ASN A 17 8.43 2.21 -1.49
C ASN A 17 7.00 2.36 -2.03
N ASP A 18 6.62 3.54 -2.52
CA ASP A 18 5.30 3.75 -3.13
C ASP A 18 5.10 2.89 -4.37
N LEU A 19 6.08 2.84 -5.26
CA LEU A 19 6.06 1.98 -6.45
C LEU A 19 5.97 0.50 -6.08
N GLU A 20 6.75 0.05 -5.10
CA GLU A 20 6.74 -1.35 -4.62
C GLU A 20 5.38 -1.77 -4.03
N ASN A 21 4.57 -0.83 -3.53
CA ASN A 21 3.26 -1.13 -2.94
C ASN A 21 2.08 -0.90 -3.89
N ILE A 22 2.13 0.17 -4.68
CA ILE A 22 1.04 0.54 -5.59
C ILE A 22 0.93 -0.43 -6.76
N ILE A 23 2.06 -0.93 -7.28
CA ILE A 23 2.06 -1.87 -8.41
C ILE A 23 1.31 -3.16 -8.02
N PRO A 24 1.67 -3.89 -6.93
CA PRO A 24 0.91 -5.06 -6.49
C PRO A 24 -0.55 -4.73 -6.16
N PHE A 25 -0.81 -3.59 -5.51
CA PHE A 25 -2.17 -3.18 -5.15
C PHE A 25 -3.06 -3.02 -6.38
N VAL A 26 -2.59 -2.37 -7.45
CA VAL A 26 -3.35 -2.19 -8.68
C VAL A 26 -3.68 -3.55 -9.32
N PHE A 27 -2.72 -4.46 -9.41
CA PHE A 27 -2.97 -5.80 -9.95
C PHE A 27 -3.97 -6.59 -9.11
N ILE A 28 -3.78 -6.65 -7.80
CA ILE A 28 -4.66 -7.41 -6.90
C ILE A 28 -6.05 -6.79 -6.84
N SER A 29 -6.16 -5.46 -6.78
CA SER A 29 -7.45 -4.78 -6.73
C SER A 29 -8.22 -4.94 -8.04
N LEU A 30 -7.55 -4.94 -9.19
CA LEU A 30 -8.18 -5.26 -10.47
C LEU A 30 -8.76 -6.68 -10.44
N LEU A 31 -7.97 -7.67 -10.06
CA LEU A 31 -8.44 -9.05 -9.91
C LEU A 31 -9.60 -9.15 -8.91
N TYR A 32 -9.51 -8.47 -7.77
CA TYR A 32 -10.55 -8.44 -6.75
C TYR A 32 -11.86 -7.87 -7.29
N THR A 33 -11.84 -6.77 -8.04
CA THR A 33 -13.07 -6.20 -8.64
C THR A 33 -13.74 -7.14 -9.64
N LEU A 34 -12.98 -7.98 -10.34
CA LEU A 34 -13.51 -9.00 -11.25
C LEU A 34 -14.22 -10.15 -10.52
N THR A 35 -13.96 -10.35 -9.23
CA THR A 35 -14.63 -11.40 -8.42
C THR A 35 -16.03 -11.00 -7.90
N ALA A 36 -16.55 -9.85 -8.33
CA ALA A 36 -17.82 -9.27 -7.89
C ALA A 36 -18.01 -9.25 -6.35
N PRO A 37 -17.08 -8.63 -5.60
CA PRO A 37 -17.17 -8.53 -4.15
C PRO A 37 -18.29 -7.55 -3.72
N PRO A 38 -18.76 -7.63 -2.46
CA PRO A 38 -19.66 -6.62 -1.91
C PRO A 38 -19.06 -5.22 -2.00
N LEU A 39 -19.83 -4.25 -2.51
CA LEU A 39 -19.38 -2.87 -2.72
C LEU A 39 -18.81 -2.23 -1.44
N SER A 40 -19.46 -2.45 -0.31
CA SER A 40 -19.02 -1.92 0.99
C SER A 40 -17.62 -2.42 1.36
N THR A 41 -17.38 -3.71 1.22
CA THR A 41 -16.09 -4.35 1.51
C THR A 41 -15.00 -3.83 0.58
N ALA A 42 -15.28 -3.74 -0.72
CA ALA A 42 -14.31 -3.22 -1.69
C ALA A 42 -13.91 -1.78 -1.34
N LEU A 43 -14.88 -0.89 -1.09
CA LEU A 43 -14.62 0.51 -0.73
C LEU A 43 -13.76 0.64 0.53
N ILE A 44 -13.96 -0.21 1.53
CA ILE A 44 -13.15 -0.20 2.76
C ILE A 44 -11.68 -0.52 2.44
N HIS A 45 -11.40 -1.54 1.63
CA HIS A 45 -10.02 -1.89 1.26
C HIS A 45 -9.33 -0.77 0.48
N PHE A 46 -10.01 -0.17 -0.50
CA PHE A 46 -9.48 0.98 -1.25
C PHE A 46 -9.19 2.19 -0.36
N ARG A 47 -10.11 2.50 0.57
CA ARG A 47 -9.95 3.62 1.52
C ARG A 47 -8.79 3.38 2.49
N ILE A 48 -8.70 2.19 3.08
CA ILE A 48 -7.61 1.85 4.03
C ILE A 48 -6.26 1.97 3.33
N PHE A 49 -6.11 1.39 2.13
CA PHE A 49 -4.86 1.49 1.37
C PHE A 49 -4.50 2.95 1.10
N THR A 50 -5.46 3.74 0.59
CA THR A 50 -5.25 5.14 0.25
C THR A 50 -4.80 5.96 1.46
N VAL A 51 -5.52 5.86 2.59
CA VAL A 51 -5.18 6.57 3.83
C VAL A 51 -3.82 6.12 4.37
N SER A 52 -3.55 4.82 4.35
CA SER A 52 -2.25 4.26 4.73
C SER A 52 -1.11 4.87 3.92
N ARG A 53 -1.25 4.99 2.59
CA ARG A 53 -0.22 5.60 1.73
C ARG A 53 -0.01 7.06 2.08
N PHE A 54 -1.08 7.85 2.25
CA PHE A 54 -0.95 9.25 2.67
C PHE A 54 -0.20 9.38 4.01
N CYS A 55 -0.57 8.58 5.02
CA CYS A 55 0.13 8.57 6.30
C CYS A 55 1.61 8.15 6.16
N HIS A 56 1.90 7.18 5.30
CA HIS A 56 3.28 6.74 5.03
C HIS A 56 4.09 7.88 4.40
N THR A 57 3.59 8.55 3.35
CA THR A 57 4.30 9.65 2.69
C THR A 57 4.56 10.81 3.65
N ILE A 58 3.55 11.20 4.44
CA ILE A 58 3.66 12.26 5.45
C ILE A 58 4.71 11.90 6.51
N SER A 59 4.67 10.68 7.05
CA SER A 59 5.64 10.22 8.06
C SER A 59 7.07 10.07 7.52
N TYR A 60 7.22 9.82 6.21
CA TYR A 60 8.51 9.76 5.55
C TYR A 60 9.13 11.16 5.39
N ILE A 61 8.34 12.12 4.90
CA ILE A 61 8.78 13.51 4.65
C ILE A 61 9.05 14.25 5.96
N LEU A 62 8.12 14.20 6.92
CA LEU A 62 8.24 14.90 8.21
C LEU A 62 9.25 14.28 9.18
N ALA A 63 9.98 13.25 8.76
CA ALA A 63 10.95 12.55 9.61
C ALA A 63 10.37 12.09 10.97
N LEU A 64 9.08 11.71 10.99
CA LEU A 64 8.43 11.29 12.22
C LEU A 64 9.15 10.09 12.84
N PRO A 65 9.21 10.00 14.18
CA PRO A 65 9.82 8.86 14.85
C PRO A 65 9.09 7.56 14.46
N GLN A 66 9.86 6.48 14.39
CA GLN A 66 9.29 5.13 14.41
C GLN A 66 8.40 5.03 15.67
N PRO A 67 7.19 4.43 15.59
CA PRO A 67 6.75 3.38 14.66
C PRO A 67 5.80 3.84 13.54
N SER A 68 5.56 5.14 13.38
CA SER A 68 4.56 5.70 12.45
C SER A 68 4.65 5.18 11.01
N ARG A 69 5.88 5.06 10.48
CA ARG A 69 6.18 4.51 9.14
C ARG A 69 5.85 3.02 9.03
N GLY A 70 6.22 2.24 10.04
CA GLY A 70 5.97 0.79 10.06
C GLY A 70 4.48 0.48 10.16
N LEU A 71 3.75 1.18 11.03
CA LEU A 71 2.32 0.99 11.19
C LEU A 71 1.52 1.35 9.94
N SER A 72 1.84 2.49 9.31
CA SER A 72 1.20 2.89 8.05
C SER A 72 1.51 1.90 6.92
N TYR A 73 2.75 1.41 6.80
CA TYR A 73 3.12 0.38 5.84
C TYR A 73 2.33 -0.93 6.05
N VAL A 74 2.30 -1.45 7.28
CA VAL A 74 1.61 -2.69 7.62
C VAL A 74 0.11 -2.59 7.34
N ALA A 75 -0.52 -1.45 7.62
CA ALA A 75 -1.94 -1.24 7.31
C ALA A 75 -2.22 -1.33 5.80
N GLY A 76 -1.35 -0.74 4.96
CA GLY A 76 -1.48 -0.78 3.51
C GLY A 76 -1.26 -2.17 2.93
N VAL A 77 -0.19 -2.84 3.35
CA VAL A 77 0.10 -4.22 2.95
C VAL A 77 -0.99 -5.17 3.41
N GLY A 78 -1.50 -4.99 4.63
CA GLY A 78 -2.60 -5.81 5.17
C GLY A 78 -3.87 -5.74 4.31
N ALA A 79 -4.23 -4.55 3.82
CA ALA A 79 -5.35 -4.39 2.90
C ALA A 79 -5.11 -5.13 1.57
N THR A 80 -3.92 -5.01 1.00
CA THR A 80 -3.53 -5.70 -0.25
C THR A 80 -3.54 -7.22 -0.10
N VAL A 81 -2.97 -7.73 1.01
CA VAL A 81 -2.95 -9.17 1.32
C VAL A 81 -4.36 -9.69 1.55
N SER A 82 -5.21 -8.97 2.28
CA SER A 82 -6.61 -9.35 2.50
C SER A 82 -7.38 -9.53 1.18
N MET A 83 -7.24 -8.59 0.24
CA MET A 83 -7.84 -8.72 -1.09
C MET A 83 -7.26 -9.92 -1.86
N GLY A 84 -5.94 -10.11 -1.83
CA GLY A 84 -5.27 -11.23 -2.49
C GLY A 84 -5.75 -12.59 -1.98
N VAL A 85 -5.90 -12.74 -0.65
CA VAL A 85 -6.45 -13.96 -0.03
C VAL A 85 -7.90 -14.19 -0.47
N GLN A 86 -8.74 -13.16 -0.52
CA GLN A 86 -10.12 -13.29 -0.98
C GLN A 86 -10.20 -13.71 -2.46
N VAL A 87 -9.34 -13.16 -3.32
CA VAL A 87 -9.25 -13.58 -4.73
C VAL A 87 -8.84 -15.05 -4.81
N LEU A 88 -7.79 -15.46 -4.10
CA LEU A 88 -7.31 -16.85 -4.11
C LEU A 88 -8.39 -17.82 -3.62
N LEU A 89 -9.06 -17.51 -2.51
CA LEU A 89 -10.15 -18.33 -1.98
C LEU A 89 -11.32 -18.43 -2.98
N LYS A 90 -11.64 -17.33 -3.65
CA LYS A 90 -12.68 -17.33 -4.70
C LYS A 90 -12.30 -18.20 -5.89
N VAL A 91 -11.03 -18.24 -6.29
CA VAL A 91 -10.56 -19.08 -7.41
C VAL A 91 -10.42 -20.55 -7.00
N LEU A 92 -10.05 -20.84 -5.74
CA LEU A 92 -9.83 -22.21 -5.25
C LEU A 92 -11.12 -22.97 -4.89
N VAL A 93 -12.19 -22.26 -4.52
CA VAL A 93 -13.47 -22.84 -4.08
C VAL A 93 -14.47 -22.96 -5.23
N LEU A 94 -14.21 -22.30 -6.37
CA LEU A 94 -14.98 -22.39 -7.62
C LEU A 94 -14.39 -23.47 -8.52
#